data_AF-A0A6S6PGH4-F1
#
_entry.id   AF-A0A6S6PGH4-F1
#
_cell.length_a   1.000
_cell.length_b   1.000
_cell.length_c   1.000
_cell.angle_alpha   90.00
_cell.angle_beta   90.00
_cell.angle_gamma   90.00
#
_symmetry.space_group_name_H-M   'P 1'
#
loop_
_entity.id
_entity.type
_entity.pdbx_description
1 polymer ?
#
loop_
_entity_poly.entity_id
_entity_poly.type
_entity_poly.pdbx_seq_one_letter_code
_entity_poly.pdbx_strand_id
1 'polypeptide(L)'
;MTEGSPGDGPATRAELARVRVEELRRRREDLHHGVAPTPESAERAHESAMAAFTRAEKAHHAAANRHLEASRVHRQAAAAHEQAALVAGNGDAEAHQDAAATHRAEAERHEAAAADDFSRERDDEARASGEHFHQ
;
A
#
# COMPACT_ATOMS: atom_id res chain seq x y z
N MET A 1 1.14 -20.48 -12.54
CA MET A 1 0.44 -20.74 -11.27
C MET A 1 1.51 -20.84 -10.19
N THR A 2 1.82 -19.73 -9.52
CA THR A 2 2.88 -19.70 -8.49
C THR A 2 2.28 -20.16 -7.17
N GLU A 3 2.64 -21.37 -6.77
CA GLU A 3 2.30 -21.94 -5.46
C GLU A 3 2.90 -21.07 -4.36
N GLY A 4 2.04 -20.48 -3.54
CA GLY A 4 2.45 -19.73 -2.36
C GLY A 4 3.11 -20.66 -1.35
N SER A 5 4.30 -20.27 -0.87
CA SER A 5 5.02 -21.00 0.17
C SER A 5 4.11 -21.30 1.38
N PRO A 6 4.05 -22.55 1.87
CA PRO A 6 3.12 -22.98 2.94
C PRO A 6 3.36 -22.30 4.30
N GLY A 7 4.34 -21.41 4.41
CA GLY A 7 4.60 -20.59 5.60
C GLY A 7 3.89 -19.23 5.65
N ASP A 8 3.23 -18.79 4.57
CA ASP A 8 2.75 -17.39 4.45
C ASP A 8 1.22 -17.27 4.31
N GLY A 9 0.50 -18.15 5.00
CA GLY A 9 -0.97 -18.11 5.06
C GLY A 9 -1.49 -16.97 5.95
N PRO A 10 -2.73 -16.51 5.74
CA PRO A 10 -3.35 -15.48 6.60
C PRO A 10 -3.41 -15.90 8.08
N ALA A 11 -3.57 -17.19 8.36
CA ALA A 11 -3.53 -17.74 9.71
C ALA A 11 -2.14 -17.58 10.37
N THR A 12 -1.06 -17.87 9.63
CA THR A 12 0.32 -17.70 10.12
C THR A 12 0.62 -16.23 10.40
N ARG A 13 0.18 -15.31 9.52
CA ARG A 13 0.32 -13.86 9.76
C ARG A 13 -0.45 -13.39 11.00
N ALA A 14 -1.66 -13.90 11.20
CA ALA A 14 -2.45 -13.58 12.38
C ALA A 14 -1.77 -14.05 13.67
N GLU A 15 -1.17 -15.24 13.65
CA GLU A 15 -0.44 -15.77 14.82
C GLU A 15 0.84 -14.97 15.11
N LEU A 16 1.62 -14.64 14.08
CA LEU A 16 2.80 -13.78 14.23
C LEU A 16 2.42 -12.40 14.78
N ALA A 17 1.30 -11.83 14.33
CA ALA A 17 0.79 -10.55 14.85
C ALA A 17 0.42 -10.65 16.34
N ARG A 18 -0.25 -11.74 16.76
CA ARG A 18 -0.59 -11.98 18.18
C ARG A 18 0.65 -12.07 19.06
N VAL A 19 1.64 -12.86 18.65
CA VAL A 19 2.91 -13.00 19.38
C VAL A 19 3.58 -11.63 19.54
N ARG A 20 3.61 -10.82 18.47
CA ARG A 20 4.20 -9.49 18.50
C ARG A 20 3.44 -8.53 19.42
N VAL A 21 2.12 -8.56 19.42
CA VAL A 21 1.30 -7.73 20.31
C VAL A 21 1.62 -8.02 21.78
N GLU A 22 1.74 -9.30 22.16
CA GLU A 22 2.04 -9.68 23.54
C GLU A 22 3.48 -9.33 23.94
N GLU A 23 4.44 -9.41 23.02
CA GLU A 23 5.81 -8.92 23.24
C GLU A 23 5.83 -7.39 23.49
N LEU A 24 5.10 -6.62 22.67
CA LEU A 24 5.00 -5.17 22.83
C LEU A 24 4.28 -4.78 24.12
N ARG A 25 3.26 -5.54 24.54
CA ARG A 25 2.55 -5.31 25.80
C ARG A 25 3.48 -5.46 27.00
N ARG A 26 4.24 -6.56 27.05
CA ARG A 26 5.26 -6.80 28.09
C ARG A 26 6.32 -5.70 28.13
N ARG A 27 6.86 -5.30 26.98
CA ARG A 27 7.82 -4.19 26.92
C ARG A 27 7.26 -2.87 27.44
N ARG A 28 6.00 -2.55 27.16
CA ARG A 28 5.36 -1.33 27.68
C ARG A 28 5.20 -1.39 29.20
N GLU A 29 4.90 -2.57 29.75
CA GLU A 29 4.87 -2.78 31.20
C GLU A 29 6.27 -2.64 31.82
N ASP A 30 7.30 -3.23 31.23
CA ASP A 30 8.69 -3.11 31.70
C ASP A 30 9.15 -1.64 31.73
N LEU A 31 8.90 -0.90 30.64
CA LEU A 31 9.21 0.54 30.56
C LEU A 31 8.43 1.36 31.59
N HIS A 32 7.16 1.03 31.82
CA HIS A 32 6.34 1.68 32.85
C HIS A 32 6.89 1.46 34.26
N HIS A 33 7.47 0.28 34.52
CA HIS A 33 8.13 -0.03 35.80
C HIS A 33 9.58 0.47 35.88
N GLY A 34 10.06 1.23 34.88
CA GLY A 34 11.41 1.79 34.87
C GLY A 34 12.51 0.77 34.58
N VAL A 35 12.16 -0.41 34.05
CA VAL A 35 13.14 -1.39 33.59
C VAL A 35 13.82 -0.82 32.34
N ALA A 36 15.13 -0.61 32.41
CA ALA A 36 15.90 -0.07 31.31
C ALA A 36 15.97 -1.09 30.14
N PRO A 37 15.94 -0.62 28.88
CA PRO A 37 16.21 -1.47 27.73
C PRO A 37 17.59 -2.13 27.83
N THR A 38 17.66 -3.45 27.56
CA THR A 38 18.94 -4.16 27.41
C THR A 38 19.47 -4.02 25.99
N PRO A 39 20.79 -4.19 25.75
CA PRO A 39 21.37 -4.19 24.40
C PRO A 39 20.66 -5.19 23.46
N GLU A 40 20.36 -6.39 23.92
CA GLU A 40 19.66 -7.42 23.13
C GLU A 40 18.22 -6.99 22.81
N SER A 41 17.57 -6.26 23.72
CA SER A 41 16.23 -5.71 23.48
C SER A 41 16.24 -4.60 22.45
N ALA A 42 17.31 -3.80 22.39
CA ALA A 42 17.51 -2.76 21.39
C ALA A 42 17.84 -3.36 20.02
N GLU A 43 18.69 -4.38 19.95
CA GLU A 43 19.01 -5.11 18.72
C GLU A 43 17.76 -5.75 18.10
N ARG A 44 16.98 -6.50 18.90
CA ARG A 44 15.70 -7.06 18.43
C ARG A 44 14.71 -5.99 17.96
N ALA A 45 14.69 -4.82 18.60
CA ALA A 45 13.84 -3.73 18.19
C ALA A 45 14.28 -3.15 16.84
N HIS A 46 15.59 -3.03 16.63
CA HIS A 46 16.18 -2.61 15.35
C HIS A 46 15.86 -3.60 14.22
N GLU A 47 16.10 -4.90 14.43
CA GLU A 47 15.74 -5.95 13.46
C GLU A 47 14.25 -5.93 13.10
N SER A 48 13.39 -5.77 14.12
CA SER A 48 11.94 -5.69 13.91
C SER A 48 11.54 -4.46 13.10
N ALA A 49 12.21 -3.32 13.34
CA ALA A 49 11.96 -2.07 12.62
C ALA A 49 12.39 -2.21 11.15
N MET A 50 13.58 -2.76 10.88
CA MET A 50 14.05 -3.03 9.52
C MET A 50 13.13 -3.99 8.77
N ALA A 51 12.68 -5.07 9.42
CA ALA A 51 11.75 -6.01 8.82
C ALA A 51 10.37 -5.38 8.55
N ALA A 52 9.91 -4.46 9.41
CA ALA A 52 8.68 -3.72 9.18
C ALA A 52 8.80 -2.74 8.01
N PHE A 53 9.94 -2.05 7.91
CA PHE A 53 10.27 -1.16 6.81
C PHE A 53 10.22 -1.89 5.46
N THR A 54 10.97 -2.99 5.30
CA THR A 54 10.96 -3.76 4.04
C THR A 54 9.56 -4.27 3.67
N ARG A 55 8.69 -4.53 4.65
CA ARG A 55 7.29 -4.90 4.38
C ARG A 55 6.46 -3.70 3.93
N ALA A 56 6.66 -2.52 4.52
CA ALA A 56 5.96 -1.30 4.15
C ALA A 56 6.32 -0.87 2.73
N GLU A 57 7.62 -0.84 2.39
CA GLU A 57 8.13 -0.53 1.04
C GLU A 57 7.47 -1.42 -0.02
N LYS A 58 7.52 -2.76 0.18
CA LYS A 58 6.86 -3.71 -0.73
C LYS A 58 5.35 -3.52 -0.81
N ALA A 59 4.71 -3.13 0.29
CA ALA A 59 3.27 -2.91 0.32
C ALA A 59 2.87 -1.65 -0.47
N HIS A 60 3.60 -0.55 -0.29
CA HIS A 60 3.42 0.69 -1.06
C HIS A 60 3.66 0.46 -2.54
N HIS A 61 4.78 -0.18 -2.89
CA HIS A 61 5.09 -0.51 -4.29
C HIS A 61 3.99 -1.38 -4.94
N ALA A 62 3.52 -2.41 -4.23
CA ALA A 62 2.44 -3.26 -4.73
C ALA A 62 1.10 -2.52 -4.84
N ALA A 63 0.81 -1.60 -3.92
CA ALA A 63 -0.40 -0.77 -3.96
C ALA A 63 -0.37 0.21 -5.13
N ALA A 64 0.75 0.90 -5.35
CA ALA A 64 0.95 1.79 -6.48
C ALA A 64 0.75 1.06 -7.82
N ASN A 65 1.33 -0.13 -7.99
CA ASN A 65 1.14 -0.93 -9.19
C ASN A 65 -0.32 -1.35 -9.42
N ARG A 66 -1.05 -1.72 -8.37
CA ARG A 66 -2.50 -2.02 -8.47
C ARG A 66 -3.31 -0.79 -8.85
N HIS A 67 -2.94 0.39 -8.35
CA HIS A 67 -3.55 1.64 -8.75
C HIS A 67 -3.28 1.96 -10.23
N LEU A 68 -2.06 1.75 -10.73
CA LEU A 68 -1.76 1.91 -12.16
C LEU A 68 -2.55 0.93 -13.05
N GLU A 69 -2.70 -0.32 -12.61
CA GLU A 69 -3.53 -1.31 -13.30
C GLU A 69 -5.00 -0.87 -13.35
N ALA A 70 -5.55 -0.41 -12.22
CA ALA A 70 -6.92 0.09 -12.14
C ALA A 70 -7.14 1.32 -13.04
N SER A 71 -6.21 2.29 -13.04
CA SER A 71 -6.25 3.44 -13.95
C SER A 71 -6.30 2.97 -15.41
N ARG A 72 -5.45 2.02 -15.81
CA ARG A 72 -5.46 1.47 -17.17
C ARG A 72 -6.82 0.88 -17.54
N VAL A 73 -7.43 0.10 -16.65
CA VAL A 73 -8.76 -0.49 -16.88
C VAL A 73 -9.82 0.59 -17.04
N HIS A 74 -9.79 1.63 -16.20
CA HIS A 74 -10.70 2.76 -16.33
C HIS A 74 -10.52 3.54 -17.62
N ARG A 75 -9.29 3.78 -18.07
CA ARG A 75 -9.01 4.42 -19.38
C ARG A 75 -9.54 3.58 -20.54
N GLN A 76 -9.39 2.25 -20.46
CA GLN A 76 -9.95 1.34 -21.47
C GLN A 76 -11.50 1.39 -21.49
N ALA A 77 -12.13 1.43 -20.31
CA ALA A 77 -13.58 1.57 -20.20
C ALA A 77 -14.07 2.92 -20.74
N ALA A 78 -13.37 4.02 -20.44
CA ALA A 78 -13.67 5.34 -20.99
C ALA A 78 -13.63 5.33 -22.52
N ALA A 79 -12.56 4.78 -23.10
CA ALA A 79 -12.43 4.67 -24.56
C ALA A 79 -13.56 3.81 -25.18
N ALA A 80 -13.96 2.73 -24.52
CA ALA A 80 -15.08 1.89 -24.99
C ALA A 80 -16.40 2.68 -25.00
N HIS A 81 -16.66 3.47 -23.97
CA HIS A 81 -17.84 4.34 -23.91
C HIS A 81 -17.79 5.47 -24.95
N GLU A 82 -16.62 6.09 -25.17
CA GLU A 82 -16.46 7.09 -26.23
C GLU A 82 -16.72 6.49 -27.62
N GLN A 83 -16.23 5.28 -27.90
CA GLN A 83 -16.54 4.56 -29.14
C GLN A 83 -18.04 4.26 -29.26
N ALA A 84 -18.69 3.85 -28.17
CA ALA A 84 -20.13 3.61 -28.15
C ALA A 84 -20.93 4.90 -28.43
N ALA A 85 -20.50 6.04 -27.89
CA ALA A 85 -21.14 7.33 -28.15
C ALA A 85 -21.06 7.75 -29.62
N LEU A 86 -19.97 7.40 -30.32
CA LEU A 86 -19.80 7.72 -31.76
C LEU A 86 -20.76 6.94 -32.67
N VAL A 87 -21.17 5.75 -32.25
CA VAL A 87 -22.09 4.89 -33.02
C VAL A 87 -23.55 5.01 -32.55
N ALA A 88 -23.77 5.55 -31.35
CA ALA A 88 -25.08 5.75 -30.77
C ALA A 88 -25.83 6.94 -31.41
N GLY A 89 -27.16 6.82 -31.49
CA GLY A 89 -28.02 7.96 -31.82
C GLY A 89 -28.07 8.99 -30.68
N ASN A 90 -28.61 10.18 -30.96
CA ASN A 90 -28.50 11.37 -30.10
C ASN A 90 -28.84 11.17 -28.61
N GLY A 91 -29.77 10.29 -28.24
CA GLY A 91 -30.16 10.06 -26.84
C GLY A 91 -29.18 9.21 -26.03
N ASP A 92 -28.59 8.18 -26.64
CA ASP A 92 -27.70 7.24 -25.95
C ASP A 92 -26.23 7.71 -25.96
N ALA A 93 -25.90 8.61 -26.90
CA ALA A 93 -24.56 9.19 -27.01
C ALA A 93 -24.17 10.00 -25.76
N GLU A 94 -25.08 10.80 -25.20
CA GLU A 94 -24.83 11.61 -24.00
C GLU A 94 -24.52 10.73 -22.78
N ALA A 95 -25.34 9.70 -22.53
CA ALA A 95 -25.11 8.76 -21.43
C ALA A 95 -23.76 8.04 -21.53
N HIS A 96 -23.32 7.71 -22.75
CA HIS A 96 -21.99 7.15 -22.96
C HIS A 96 -20.87 8.16 -22.73
N GLN A 97 -21.04 9.43 -23.11
CA GLN A 97 -20.05 10.47 -22.83
C GLN A 97 -19.90 10.73 -21.33
N ASP A 98 -21.01 10.76 -20.58
CA ASP A 98 -20.99 10.92 -19.12
C ASP A 98 -20.31 9.73 -18.42
N ALA A 99 -20.58 8.51 -18.88
CA ALA A 99 -19.91 7.30 -18.39
C ALA A 99 -18.39 7.33 -18.68
N ALA A 100 -18.01 7.77 -19.88
CA ALA A 100 -16.60 7.94 -20.23
C ALA A 100 -15.90 8.99 -19.35
N ALA A 101 -16.56 10.12 -19.10
CA ALA A 101 -16.04 11.17 -18.21
C ALA A 101 -15.85 10.64 -16.77
N THR A 102 -16.80 9.87 -16.26
CA THR A 102 -16.68 9.23 -14.94
C THR A 102 -15.48 8.29 -14.87
N HIS A 103 -15.28 7.45 -15.89
CA HIS A 103 -14.13 6.56 -15.94
C HIS A 103 -12.79 7.30 -16.07
N ARG A 104 -12.72 8.41 -16.81
CA ARG A 104 -11.52 9.25 -16.85
C ARG A 104 -11.20 9.83 -15.47
N ALA A 105 -12.21 10.34 -14.76
CA ALA A 105 -12.03 10.85 -13.40
C ALA A 105 -11.54 9.77 -12.42
N GLU A 106 -12.06 8.54 -12.50
CA GLU A 106 -11.56 7.42 -11.67
C GLU A 106 -10.13 7.00 -12.05
N ALA A 107 -9.77 7.04 -13.34
CA ALA A 107 -8.39 6.80 -13.77
C ALA A 107 -7.41 7.82 -13.16
N GLU A 108 -7.77 9.11 -13.18
CA GLU A 108 -6.99 10.18 -12.57
C GLU A 108 -6.85 10.00 -11.04
N ARG A 109 -7.93 9.60 -10.35
CA ARG A 109 -7.88 9.28 -8.92
C ARG A 109 -6.91 8.14 -8.61
N HIS A 110 -6.93 7.09 -9.43
CA HIS A 110 -6.01 5.98 -9.29
C HIS A 110 -4.56 6.37 -9.58
N GLU A 111 -4.30 7.23 -10.57
CA GLU A 111 -2.94 7.75 -10.81
C GLU A 111 -2.42 8.59 -9.65
N ALA A 112 -3.27 9.45 -9.08
CA ALA A 112 -2.92 10.22 -7.89
C ALA A 112 -2.62 9.32 -6.69
N ALA A 113 -3.41 8.27 -6.47
CA ALA A 113 -3.18 7.29 -5.42
C ALA A 113 -1.87 6.51 -5.63
N ALA A 114 -1.55 6.13 -6.88
CA ALA A 114 -0.27 5.49 -7.20
C ALA A 114 0.93 6.40 -6.88
N ALA A 115 0.82 7.70 -7.22
CA ALA A 115 1.86 8.68 -6.92
C ALA A 115 2.05 8.89 -5.41
N ASP A 116 0.96 8.88 -4.63
CA ASP A 116 1.00 8.96 -3.17
C ASP A 116 1.69 7.72 -2.57
N ASP A 117 1.36 6.51 -3.03
CA ASP A 117 2.03 5.29 -2.56
C ASP A 117 3.53 5.26 -2.91
N PHE A 118 3.94 5.66 -4.12
CA PHE A 118 5.36 5.79 -4.44
C PHE A 118 6.07 6.86 -3.61
N SER A 119 5.36 7.93 -3.24
CA SER A 119 5.94 8.97 -2.37
C SER A 119 6.14 8.43 -0.95
N ARG A 120 5.19 7.64 -0.42
CA ARG A 120 5.31 6.97 0.87
C ARG A 120 6.42 5.93 0.91
N GLU A 121 6.61 5.17 -0.18
CA GLU A 121 7.75 4.26 -0.35
C GLU A 121 9.07 5.00 -0.18
N ARG A 122 9.23 6.15 -0.85
CA ARG A 122 10.43 7.00 -0.74
C ARG A 122 10.61 7.62 0.65
N ASP A 123 9.53 8.06 1.29
CA ASP A 123 9.58 8.62 2.63
C ASP A 123 10.02 7.57 3.65
N ASP A 124 9.53 6.33 3.50
CA ASP A 124 9.96 5.21 4.33
C ASP A 124 11.44 4.88 4.07
N GLU A 125 11.90 4.91 2.81
CA GLU A 125 13.30 4.71 2.45
C GLU A 125 14.20 5.77 3.11
N ALA A 126 13.81 7.05 3.06
CA ALA A 126 14.55 8.14 3.69
C ALA A 126 14.60 8.05 5.23
N ARG A 127 13.55 7.51 5.85
CA ARG A 127 13.52 7.22 7.30
C ARG A 127 14.47 6.07 7.64
N ALA A 128 14.57 5.05 6.78
CA ALA A 128 15.46 3.91 6.99
C ALA A 128 16.94 4.26 6.77
N SER A 129 17.25 5.14 5.81
CA SER A 129 18.61 5.61 5.52
C SER A 129 19.14 6.61 6.57
N GLY A 130 18.26 7.16 7.42
CA GLY A 130 18.61 8.18 8.41
C GLY A 130 18.73 9.59 7.84
N GLU A 131 18.41 9.80 6.56
CA GLU A 131 18.47 11.11 5.89
C GLU A 131 17.44 12.10 6.45
N HIS A 132 16.41 11.61 7.16
CA HIS A 132 15.39 12.45 7.78
C HIS A 132 15.83 13.16 9.08
N PHE A 133 17.02 12.85 9.62
CA PHE A 133 17.55 13.45 10.86
C PHE A 133 18.38 14.73 10.67
N HIS A 134 18.46 15.27 9.45
CA HIS A 134 19.33 16.42 9.12
C HIS A 134 18.61 17.69 8.60
N GLN A 135 17.33 17.89 8.89
CA GLN A 135 16.63 19.14 8.57
C GLN A 135 16.04 19.82 9.80
#